data_AF-D9W281-F1
#
_entry.id   AF-D9W281-F1
#
_cell.length_a   1.000
_cell.length_b   1.000
_cell.length_c   1.000
_cell.angle_alpha   90.00
_cell.angle_beta   90.00
_cell.angle_gamma   90.00
#
_symmetry.space_group_name_H-M   'P 1'
#
loop_
_entity.id
_entity.type
_entity.pdbx_description
1 polymer ?
#
loop_
_entity_poly.entity_id
_entity_poly.type
_entity_poly.pdbx_seq_one_letter_code
_entity_poly.pdbx_strand_id
1 'polypeptide(L)'
;MCRPGWARALTEAQHLRTLVRLRRVRDRLDREYARPLDVLALARAAGMAAGQLVREFELAYGSSPYAYVTARRAAVRGVAVAAAG
;
A
#
# COMPACT_ATOMS: atom_id res chain seq x y z
N MET A 1 -0.31 -37.77 -11.77
CA MET A 1 0.88 -36.90 -11.54
C MET A 1 0.50 -35.48 -11.96
N CYS A 2 0.18 -34.61 -11.01
CA CYS A 2 -0.43 -33.30 -11.28
C CYS A 2 0.63 -32.21 -11.47
N ARG A 3 0.42 -31.37 -12.50
CA ARG A 3 1.36 -30.35 -12.99
C ARG A 3 1.50 -29.19 -11.98
N PRO A 4 2.69 -28.86 -11.45
CA PRO A 4 2.91 -27.75 -10.51
C PRO A 4 2.91 -26.34 -11.14
N GLY A 5 2.88 -26.22 -12.48
CA GLY A 5 3.05 -24.95 -13.19
C GLY A 5 1.91 -23.93 -13.01
N TRP A 6 0.67 -24.37 -12.82
CA TRP A 6 -0.48 -23.45 -12.68
C TRP A 6 -0.55 -22.80 -11.30
N ALA A 7 -0.06 -23.48 -10.25
CA ALA A 7 -0.05 -22.93 -8.89
C ALA A 7 0.76 -21.64 -8.82
N ARG A 8 1.97 -21.64 -9.42
CA ARG A 8 2.82 -20.44 -9.50
C ARG A 8 2.18 -19.33 -10.33
N ALA A 9 1.52 -19.67 -11.44
CA ALA A 9 0.81 -18.68 -12.26
C ALA A 9 -0.37 -18.03 -11.52
N LEU A 10 -1.11 -18.80 -10.70
CA LEU A 10 -2.17 -18.26 -9.85
C LEU A 10 -1.63 -17.35 -8.75
N THR A 11 -0.52 -17.72 -8.12
CA THR A 11 0.15 -16.86 -7.12
C THR A 11 0.59 -15.54 -7.75
N GLU A 12 1.18 -15.59 -8.95
CA GLU A 12 1.59 -14.38 -9.68
C GLU A 12 0.40 -13.50 -10.04
N ALA A 13 -0.68 -14.09 -10.56
CA ALA A 13 -1.92 -13.36 -10.85
C ALA A 13 -2.52 -12.73 -9.59
N GLN A 14 -2.44 -13.41 -8.44
CA GLN A 14 -2.90 -12.88 -7.16
C GLN A 14 -2.01 -11.72 -6.67
N HIS A 15 -0.69 -11.84 -6.85
CA HIS A 15 0.25 -10.76 -6.52
C HIS A 15 0.00 -9.51 -7.36
N LEU A 16 -0.20 -9.66 -8.68
CA LEU A 16 -0.54 -8.55 -9.57
C LEU A 16 -1.85 -7.87 -9.16
N ARG A 17 -2.88 -8.63 -8.76
CA ARG A 17 -4.13 -8.08 -8.23
C ARG A 17 -3.91 -7.28 -6.95
N THR A 18 -3.05 -7.77 -6.06
CA THR A 18 -2.66 -7.05 -4.84
C THR A 18 -1.98 -5.73 -5.19
N LEU A 19 -1.00 -5.72 -6.11
CA LEU A 19 -0.32 -4.50 -6.53
C LEU A 19 -1.27 -3.45 -7.12
N VAL A 20 -2.26 -3.88 -7.92
CA VAL A 20 -3.29 -2.97 -8.47
C VAL A 20 -4.12 -2.33 -7.34
N ARG A 21 -4.47 -3.10 -6.32
CA ARG A 21 -5.21 -2.58 -5.14
C ARG A 21 -4.34 -1.60 -4.35
N LEU A 22 -3.08 -1.93 -4.09
CA LEU A 22 -2.13 -1.06 -3.38
C LEU A 22 -1.90 0.25 -4.13
N ARG A 23 -1.82 0.23 -5.47
CA ARG A 23 -1.71 1.44 -6.27
C ARG A 23 -2.90 2.38 -6.09
N ARG A 24 -4.13 1.85 -6.05
CA ARG A 24 -5.33 2.65 -5.78
C ARG A 24 -5.33 3.26 -4.39
N VAL A 25 -4.82 2.51 -3.39
CA VAL A 25 -4.64 3.04 -2.03
C VAL A 25 -3.63 4.18 -2.04
N ARG A 26 -2.48 4.02 -2.72
CA ARG A 26 -1.49 5.09 -2.86
C ARG A 26 -2.08 6.33 -3.54
N ASP A 27 -2.78 6.16 -4.65
CA ASP A 27 -3.41 7.27 -5.37
C ASP A 27 -4.43 8.02 -4.49
N ARG A 28 -5.13 7.31 -3.60
CA ARG A 28 -6.03 7.91 -2.62
C ARG A 28 -5.26 8.65 -1.52
N LEU A 29 -4.19 8.07 -0.99
CA LEU A 29 -3.30 8.71 -0.02
C LEU A 29 -2.70 10.00 -0.58
N ASP A 30 -2.26 9.99 -1.84
CA ASP A 30 -1.67 11.14 -2.51
C ASP A 30 -2.68 12.27 -2.75
N ARG A 31 -3.98 11.97 -2.86
CA ARG A 31 -5.07 12.96 -3.00
C ARG A 31 -5.58 13.47 -1.65
N GLU A 32 -5.72 12.56 -0.68
CA GLU A 32 -6.31 12.83 0.63
C GLU A 32 -5.26 13.06 1.72
N TYR A 33 -3.98 13.31 1.37
CA TYR A 33 -2.89 13.47 2.34
C TYR A 33 -3.17 14.55 3.41
N ALA A 34 -4.00 15.54 3.09
CA ALA A 34 -4.42 16.61 4.01
C ALA A 34 -5.47 16.16 5.04
N ARG A 35 -6.15 15.03 4.83
CA ARG A 35 -7.16 14.47 5.75
C ARG A 35 -6.52 13.58 6.82
N PRO A 36 -7.20 13.34 7.96
CA PRO A 36 -6.80 12.30 8.90
C PRO A 36 -6.70 10.94 8.19
N LEU A 37 -5.64 10.19 8.46
CA LEU A 37 -5.42 8.88 7.85
C LEU A 37 -6.33 7.84 8.51
N ASP A 38 -7.24 7.25 7.74
CA ASP A 38 -8.07 6.12 8.18
C ASP A 38 -7.64 4.84 7.45
N VAL A 39 -6.80 4.04 8.12
CA VAL A 39 -6.28 2.78 7.59
C VAL A 39 -7.40 1.75 7.39
N LEU A 40 -8.44 1.76 8.22
CA LEU A 40 -9.58 0.85 8.09
C LEU A 40 -10.42 1.19 6.85
N ALA A 41 -10.65 2.48 6.59
CA ALA A 41 -11.35 2.92 5.38
C ALA A 41 -10.58 2.57 4.09
N LEU A 42 -9.24 2.69 4.11
CA LEU A 42 -8.39 2.28 3.00
C LEU A 42 -8.44 0.77 2.78
N ALA A 43 -8.38 -0.01 3.86
CA ALA A 43 -8.42 -1.46 3.82
C ALA A 43 -9.77 -1.95 3.27
N ARG A 44 -10.88 -1.37 3.73
CA ARG A 44 -12.22 -1.65 3.20
C ARG A 44 -12.34 -1.30 1.71
N ALA A 45 -11.82 -0.15 1.29
CA ALA A 45 -11.81 0.24 -0.12
C ALA A 45 -10.97 -0.71 -1.00
N ALA A 46 -9.91 -1.30 -0.45
CA ALA A 46 -9.07 -2.29 -1.12
C ALA A 46 -9.61 -3.74 -1.02
N GLY A 47 -10.64 -3.98 -0.21
CA GLY A 47 -11.15 -5.32 0.07
C GLY A 47 -10.16 -6.19 0.85
N MET A 48 -9.39 -5.58 1.76
CA MET A 48 -8.33 -6.24 2.54
C MET A 48 -8.54 -5.99 4.04
N ALA A 49 -7.99 -6.86 4.89
CA ALA A 49 -7.88 -6.56 6.32
C ALA A 49 -6.85 -5.44 6.55
N ALA A 50 -7.03 -4.61 7.59
CA ALA A 50 -6.13 -3.49 7.86
C ALA A 50 -4.68 -3.93 8.12
N GLY A 51 -4.47 -5.00 8.89
CA GLY A 51 -3.14 -5.55 9.11
C GLY A 51 -2.47 -6.07 7.83
N GLN A 52 -3.26 -6.68 6.94
CA GLN A 52 -2.77 -7.11 5.63
C GLN A 52 -2.39 -5.90 4.77
N LEU A 53 -3.22 -4.85 4.76
CA LEU A 53 -2.94 -3.64 4.00
C LEU A 53 -1.60 -3.02 4.42
N VAL A 54 -1.39 -2.82 5.73
CA VAL A 54 -0.15 -2.20 6.24
C VAL A 54 1.07 -3.01 5.82
N ARG A 55 1.04 -4.32 6.04
CA ARG A 55 2.16 -5.21 5.69
C ARG A 55 2.44 -5.24 4.18
N GLU A 56 1.40 -5.41 3.36
CA GLU A 56 1.56 -5.44 1.90
C GLU A 56 2.02 -4.08 1.34
N PHE A 57 1.58 -2.98 1.96
CA PHE A 57 2.01 -1.64 1.58
C PHE A 57 3.48 -1.41 1.94
N GLU A 58 3.93 -1.85 3.12
CA GLU A 58 5.35 -1.82 3.51
C GLU A 58 6.21 -2.67 2.58
N LEU A 59 5.77 -3.88 2.23
CA LEU A 59 6.50 -4.75 1.30
C LEU A 59 6.60 -4.16 -0.11
N ALA A 60 5.56 -3.47 -0.59
CA ALA A 60 5.52 -2.91 -1.93
C ALA A 60 6.21 -1.53 -2.07
N TYR A 61 6.14 -0.69 -1.03
CA TYR A 61 6.61 0.70 -1.07
C TYR A 61 7.75 1.00 -0.10
N GLY A 62 8.16 0.05 0.73
CA GLY A 62 9.25 0.21 1.69
C GLY A 62 8.91 1.10 2.89
N SER A 63 7.66 1.50 3.06
CA SER A 63 7.24 2.40 4.16
C SER A 63 5.81 2.11 4.57
N SER A 64 5.48 2.29 5.85
CA SER A 64 4.10 2.17 6.31
C SER A 64 3.21 3.28 5.73
N PRO A 65 1.88 3.06 5.59
CA PRO A 65 0.96 4.10 5.13
C PRO A 65 1.04 5.40 5.94
N TYR A 66 1.31 5.29 7.24
CA TYR A 66 1.45 6.45 8.14
C TYR A 66 2.74 7.23 7.86
N ALA A 67 3.87 6.52 7.71
CA ALA A 67 5.15 7.13 7.34
C ALA A 67 5.05 7.80 5.96
N TYR A 68 4.39 7.15 4.99
CA TYR A 68 4.19 7.69 3.65
C TYR A 68 3.41 9.01 3.64
N VAL A 69 2.28 9.11 4.36
CA VAL A 69 1.50 10.36 4.45
C VAL A 69 2.30 11.46 5.16
N THR A 70 3.05 11.11 6.20
CA THR A 70 3.88 12.07 6.93
C THR A 70 4.97 12.67 6.03
N ALA A 71 5.67 11.81 5.28
CA ALA A 71 6.64 12.24 4.28
C ALA A 71 5.99 13.08 3.18
N ARG A 72 4.80 12.68 2.70
CA ARG A 72 4.05 13.43 1.68
C ARG A 72 3.68 14.84 2.15
N ARG A 73 3.20 14.96 3.40
CA ARG A 73 2.88 16.26 4.02
C ARG A 73 4.12 17.15 4.15
N ALA A 74 5.27 16.59 4.47
CA ALA A 74 6.51 17.33 4.56
C ALA A 74 7.06 17.77 3.20
N ALA A 75 7.02 16.88 2.20
CA ALA A 75 7.42 17.18 0.83
C ALA A 75 6.60 18.33 0.22
N VAL A 76 5.28 18.36 0.44
CA VAL A 76 4.41 19.47 0.02
C VAL A 76 4.77 20.78 0.72
N ARG A 77 5.23 20.73 1.97
CA ARG A 77 5.70 21.90 2.73
C ARG A 77 7.11 22.35 2.36
N GLY A 78 7.83 21.60 1.51
CA GLY A 78 9.23 21.86 1.18
C GLY A 78 10.21 21.47 2.29
N VAL A 79 9.79 20.65 3.26
CA VAL A 79 10.65 20.17 4.34
C VAL A 79 11.11 18.76 4.01
N ALA A 80 12.43 18.56 3.89
CA ALA A 80 12.99 17.23 3.70
C ALA A 80 12.84 16.42 4.99
N VAL A 81 12.13 15.29 4.93
CA VAL A 81 12.06 14.31 6.02
C VAL A 81 12.94 13.13 5.65
N ALA A 82 13.94 12.84 6.48
CA ALA A 82 14.73 11.62 6.38
C ALA A 82 13.81 10.42 6.64
N ALA A 83 13.69 9.51 5.66
CA ALA A 83 12.88 8.31 5.80
C ALA A 83 13.55 7.38 6.83
N ALA A 84 12.80 7.00 7.88
CA ALA A 84 13.22 6.04 8.89
C ALA A 84 13.44 4.67 8.24
N GLY A 85 14.63 4.11 8.50
CA GLY A 85 15.00 2.73 8.16
C GLY A 85 14.52 1.72 9.19
#